data_AF-A0A2S4LDQ2-F1
#
_entry.id   AF-A0A2S4LDQ2-F1
#
_cell.length_a   1.000
_cell.length_b   1.000
_cell.length_c   1.000
_cell.angle_alpha   90.00
_cell.angle_beta   90.00
_cell.angle_gamma   90.00
#
_symmetry.space_group_name_H-M   'P 1'
#
loop_
_entity.id
_entity.type
_entity.pdbx_description
1 polymer ?
#
loop_
_entity_poly.entity_id
_entity_poly.type
_entity_poly.pdbx_seq_one_letter_code
_entity_poly.pdbx_strand_id
1 'polypeptide(L)' 'MLSDALDECGLGCTHAALQACLRHLEQSGLVTVTAAGATTVVRITREGHEVATDKAQADGVLPFGVDCSY' A
#
# COMPACT_ATOMS: atom_id res chain seq x y z
N MET A 1 8.44 6.75 -10.63
CA MET A 1 7.85 7.03 -9.30
C MET A 1 6.83 5.94 -8.97
N LEU A 2 6.37 5.82 -7.72
CA LEU A 2 5.46 4.74 -7.31
C LEU A 2 4.10 4.77 -8.05
N SER A 3 3.68 5.97 -8.48
CA SER A 3 2.56 6.19 -9.41
C SER A 3 2.77 5.50 -10.76
N ASP A 4 3.96 5.65 -11.33
CA ASP A 4 4.27 5.13 -12.67
C ASP A 4 4.31 3.60 -12.67
N ALA A 5 4.78 3.00 -11.57
CA ALA A 5 4.75 1.54 -11.38
C ALA A 5 3.32 0.99 -11.26
N LEU A 6 2.38 1.77 -10.71
CA LEU A 6 0.96 1.37 -10.63
C LEU A 6 0.25 1.52 -11.97
N ASP A 7 0.56 2.58 -12.72
CA ASP A 7 0.11 2.73 -14.10
C ASP A 7 0.64 1.61 -15.00
N GLU A 8 1.89 1.18 -14.82
CA GLU A 8 2.48 0.01 -15.51
C GLU A 8 1.77 -1.31 -15.16
N CYS A 9 1.24 -1.45 -13.94
CA CYS A 9 0.40 -2.58 -13.54
C CYS A 9 -1.05 -2.49 -14.06
N GLY A 10 -1.40 -1.45 -14.82
CA GLY A 10 -2.78 -1.23 -15.30
C GLY A 10 -3.75 -0.81 -14.20
N LEU A 11 -3.25 -0.51 -13.00
CA LEU A 11 -4.03 -0.12 -11.83
C LEU A 11 -4.19 1.41 -11.82
N GLY A 12 -4.75 1.96 -12.90
CA GLY A 12 -4.88 3.39 -13.15
C GLY A 12 -5.41 4.13 -11.92
N CYS A 13 -4.49 4.71 -11.15
CA CYS A 13 -4.77 5.24 -9.82
C CYS A 13 -4.25 6.67 -9.77
N THR A 14 -5.15 7.62 -9.49
CA THR A 14 -4.73 9.01 -9.34
C THR A 14 -3.72 9.13 -8.19
N HIS A 15 -2.75 10.04 -8.33
CA HIS A 15 -1.78 10.29 -7.26
C HIS A 15 -2.45 10.60 -5.90
N ALA A 16 -3.62 11.25 -5.92
CA ALA A 16 -4.41 11.51 -4.71
C ALA A 16 -4.97 10.23 -4.07
N ALA A 17 -5.48 9.29 -4.88
CA ALA A 17 -5.97 8.00 -4.40
C ALA A 17 -4.83 7.14 -3.84
N LEU A 18 -3.67 7.11 -4.51
CA LEU A 18 -2.47 6.43 -4.01
C LEU A 18 -2.04 7.00 -2.65
N GLN A 19 -1.98 8.32 -2.51
CA GLN A 19 -1.65 8.94 -1.23
C GLN A 19 -2.68 8.65 -0.14
N ALA A 20 -3.96 8.58 -0.49
CA ALA A 20 -5.00 8.20 0.46
C ALA A 20 -4.82 6.75 0.95
N CYS A 21 -4.56 5.80 0.03
CA CYS A 21 -4.26 4.41 0.38
C CYS A 21 -3.01 4.29 1.26
N LEU A 22 -1.91 4.97 0.91
CA LEU A 22 -0.68 4.93 1.72
C LEU A 22 -0.89 5.49 3.12
N ARG A 23 -1.64 6.58 3.27
CA ARG A 23 -2.01 7.11 4.60
C ARG A 23 -2.85 6.12 5.39
N HIS A 24 -3.79 5.44 4.74
CA HIS A 24 -4.62 4.44 5.42
C HIS A 24 -3.77 3.25 5.90
N LEU A 25 -2.89 2.71 5.04
CA LEU A 25 -1.99 1.62 5.41
C LEU A 25 -1.01 2.01 6.53
N GLU A 26 -0.56 3.27 6.55
CA GLU A 26 0.31 3.80 7.62
C GLU A 26 -0.46 3.93 8.94
N GLN A 27 -1.70 4.45 8.92
CA GLN A 27 -2.56 4.53 10.10
C GLN A 27 -2.90 3.15 10.67
N SER A 28 -3.05 2.15 9.80
CA SER A 28 -3.25 0.75 10.19
C SER A 28 -1.96 0.04 10.61
N GLY A 29 -0.81 0.72 10.66
CA GLY A 29 0.46 0.15 11.13
C GLY A 29 1.12 -0.84 10.17
N LEU A 30 0.62 -0.98 8.94
CA LEU A 30 1.07 -1.98 7.97
C LEU A 30 2.27 -1.51 7.16
N VAL A 31 2.39 -0.20 6.98
CA VAL A 31 3.56 0.42 6.36
C VAL A 31 4.04 1.59 7.19
N THR A 32 5.28 2.00 6.96
CA THR A 32 5.82 3.27 7.41
C THR A 32 6.17 4.09 6.18
N VAL A 33 5.75 5.35 6.16
CA VAL A 33 6.01 6.27 5.06
C VAL A 33 6.99 7.33 5.57
N THR A 34 8.10 7.52 4.86
CA THR A 34 9.11 8.50 5.24
C THR A 34 9.52 9.32 4.04
N ALA A 35 9.61 10.64 4.23
CA ALA A 35 10.16 11.53 3.22
C ALA A 35 11.70 11.49 3.25
N ALA A 36 12.30 11.17 2.11
CA ALA A 36 13.73 11.25 1.86
C ALA A 36 13.97 12.31 0.77
N GLY A 37 14.04 13.57 1.19
CA GLY A 37 14.11 14.72 0.27
C GLY A 37 12.84 14.83 -0.58
N ALA A 38 12.98 14.78 -1.90
CA ALA A 38 11.86 14.82 -2.84
C ALA A 38 11.21 13.43 -3.09
N THR A 39 11.69 12.38 -2.42
CA THR A 39 11.23 11.00 -2.64
C THR A 39 10.50 10.48 -1.41
N THR A 40 9.34 9.87 -1.63
CA THR A 40 8.61 9.13 -0.61
C THR A 40 9.11 7.69 -0.58
N VAL A 41 9.59 7.23 0.58
CA VAL A 41 10.01 5.85 0.81
C VAL A 41 8.94 5.17 1.65
N VAL A 42 8.44 4.03 1.19
CA VAL A 42 7.46 3.21 1.90
C VAL A 42 8.14 1.90 2.32
N ARG A 43 8.03 1.54 3.60
CA ARG A 43 8.54 0.27 4.13
C ARG A 43 7.39 -0.52 4.74
N ILE A 44 7.28 -1.79 4.37
CA ILE A 44 6.29 -2.72 4.96
C ILE A 44 6.76 -3.09 6.37
N THR A 45 5.87 -2.98 7.35
CA THR A 45 6.14 -3.40 8.73
C THR A 45 6.06 -4.92 8.84
N ARG A 46 6.45 -5.48 9.99
CA ARG A 46 6.28 -6.91 10.23
C ARG A 46 4.80 -7.32 10.09
N GLU A 47 3.90 -6.56 10.69
CA GLU A 47 2.46 -6.80 10.64
C GLU A 47 1.94 -6.69 9.20
N GLY A 48 2.36 -5.67 8.46
CA GLY A 48 2.04 -5.53 7.04
C GLY A 48 2.51 -6.71 6.19
N HIS A 49 3.66 -7.31 6.52
CA HIS A 49 4.15 -8.50 5.84
C HIS A 49 3.32 -9.75 6.19
N GLU A 50 2.91 -9.89 7.45
CA GLU A 50 2.02 -10.97 7.88
C GLU A 50 0.65 -10.85 7.19
N VAL A 51 0.10 -9.65 7.05
CA VAL A 51 -1.15 -9.39 6.30
C VAL A 51 -0.98 -9.67 4.81
N ALA A 52 0.11 -9.18 4.18
CA ALA A 52 0.38 -9.42 2.75
C ALA A 52 0.65 -10.89 2.39
N THR A 53 0.89 -11.74 3.39
CA THR A 53 1.12 -13.19 3.21
C THR A 53 -0.02 -14.03 3.78
N ASP A 54 -1.19 -13.42 4.03
CA ASP A 54 -2.40 -14.04 4.59
C ASP A 54 -2.18 -14.74 5.94
N LYS A 55 -1.14 -14.35 6.68
CA LYS A 55 -0.86 -14.84 8.04
C LYS A 55 -1.60 -14.04 9.12
N ALA A 56 -2.07 -12.85 8.77
CA ALA A 56 -2.84 -11.97 9.64
C ALA A 56 -3.92 -11.23 8.82
N GLN A 57 -4.93 -10.70 9.48
CA GLN A 57 -5.95 -9.83 8.87
C GLN A 57 -5.84 -8.43 9.47
N ALA A 58 -6.11 -7.42 8.64
CA ALA A 58 -6.21 -6.04 9.07
C ALA A 58 -7.55 -5.45 8.58
N ASP A 59 -8.22 -4.70 9.43
CA ASP A 59 -9.50 -4.07 9.09
C ASP A 59 -9.35 -3.17 7.87
N GLY A 60 -10.27 -3.33 6.91
CA GLY A 60 -10.26 -2.55 5.66
C GLY A 60 -9.22 -2.99 4.63
N VAL A 61 -8.44 -4.05 4.90
CA VAL A 61 -7.48 -4.63 3.95
C VAL A 61 -7.97 -5.99 3.50
N LEU A 62 -8.18 -6.13 2.19
CA LEU A 62 -8.58 -7.40 1.60
C LEU A 62 -7.39 -8.38 1.60
N PRO A 63 -7.62 -9.69 1.86
CA PRO A 63 -6.59 -10.71 1.79
C PRO A 63 -5.98 -10.78 0.39
N PHE A 64 -4.69 -11.09 0.31
CA PHE A 64 -3.97 -11.10 -0.96
C PHE A 64 -4.39 -12.31 -1.79
N GLY A 65 -5.10 -12.09 -2.90
CA GLY A 65 -5.59 -13.17 -3.78
C GLY A 65 -7.12 -13.36 -3.78
N VAL A 66 -7.86 -12.58 -2.99
CA VAL A 66 -9.26 -12.31 -3.31
C VAL A 66 -9.24 -11.21 -4.36
N ASP A 67 -9.70 -11.49 -5.58
CA ASP A 67 -9.68 -10.56 -6.73
C ASP A 67 -9.85 -9.10 -6.30
N CYS A 68 -8.74 -8.36 -6.21
CA CYS A 68 -8.75 -6.92 -6.29
C CYS A 68 -9.16 -6.59 -7.73
N SER A 69 -10.47 -6.63 -7.96
CA SER A 69 -11.11 -6.19 -9.18
C SER A 69 -11.07 -4.67 -9.18
N TYR A 70 -9.90 -4.12 -9.51
CA TYR A 70 -9.73 -2.73 -9.91
C TYR A 70 -10.11 -2.57 -11.38
#